data_AF-A0A9P5TCI5-F1
#
_entry.id   AF-A0A9P5TCI5-F1
#
_cell.length_a   1.000
_cell.length_b   1.000
_cell.length_c   1.000
_cell.angle_alpha   90.00
_cell.angle_beta   90.00
_cell.angle_gamma   90.00
#
_symmetry.space_group_name_H-M   'P 1'
#
loop_
_entity.id
_entity.type
_entity.pdbx_description
1 polymer ?
#
loop_
_entity_poly.entity_id
_entity_poly.type
_entity_poly.pdbx_seq_one_letter_code
_entity_poly.pdbx_strand_id
1 'polypeptide(L)'
;MEPAQQTHPTNFETYIVEALSSMTRRSSTIDQDALRQCLGLSSSYLVSDTTMNPTGGIISWSAGLNRLVDVLTALHSRGELELETVNAASKACSECWTVAGNWTGLGEGKESVKRVAVRLKELLDENGRTFGGERVYVP
;
A
#
# COMPACT_ATOMS: atom_id res chain seq x y z
N MET A 1 3.16 3.11 39.47
CA MET A 1 3.35 4.09 38.38
C MET A 1 4.25 3.39 37.38
N GLU A 2 3.66 2.64 36.45
CA GLU A 2 4.40 1.90 35.43
C GLU A 2 5.08 2.91 34.48
N PRO A 3 6.35 2.69 34.08
CA PRO A 3 7.00 3.56 33.12
C PRO A 3 6.28 3.45 31.78
N ALA A 4 5.87 4.60 31.22
CA ALA A 4 5.29 4.66 29.89
C ALA A 4 6.24 4.00 28.88
N GLN A 5 5.80 2.91 28.26
CA GLN A 5 6.52 2.30 27.14
C GLN A 5 6.72 3.39 26.08
N GLN A 6 7.97 3.74 25.82
CA GLN A 6 8.32 4.66 24.74
C GLN A 6 7.92 4.00 23.42
N THR A 7 6.75 4.35 22.90
CA THR A 7 6.31 3.91 21.58
C THR A 7 7.14 4.65 20.54
N HIS A 8 8.10 3.94 19.95
CA HIS A 8 8.84 4.46 18.80
C HIS A 8 7.86 4.82 17.68
N PRO A 9 8.05 5.95 16.96
CA PRO A 9 7.20 6.32 15.84
C PRO A 9 7.16 5.19 14.81
N THR A 10 5.97 4.89 14.32
CA THR A 10 5.79 3.94 13.21
C THR A 10 6.45 4.48 11.94
N ASN A 11 6.97 3.56 11.12
CA ASN A 11 7.58 3.87 9.83
C ASN A 11 7.19 2.79 8.82
N PHE A 12 6.17 3.10 8.02
CA PHE A 12 5.64 2.17 7.04
C PHE A 12 6.66 1.75 6.00
N GLU A 13 7.48 2.69 5.52
CA GLU A 13 8.53 2.42 4.54
C GLU A 13 9.49 1.32 5.01
N THR A 14 9.97 1.42 6.25
CA THR A 14 10.90 0.47 6.84
C THR A 14 10.26 -0.89 6.99
N TYR A 15 9.03 -0.92 7.53
CA TYR A 15 8.25 -2.16 7.65
C TYR A 15 8.08 -2.86 6.30
N ILE A 16 7.74 -2.13 5.23
CA ILE A 16 7.59 -2.69 3.89
C ILE A 16 8.91 -3.25 3.35
N VAL A 17 10.04 -2.56 3.54
CA VAL A 17 11.35 -3.08 3.11
C VAL A 17 11.70 -4.38 3.80
N GLU A 18 11.51 -4.45 5.11
CA GLU A 18 11.78 -5.65 5.90
C GLU A 18 10.86 -6.80 5.48
N ALA A 19 9.57 -6.52 5.27
CA ALA A 19 8.59 -7.50 4.80
C ALA A 19 8.98 -8.06 3.42
N LEU A 20 9.25 -7.19 2.43
CA LEU A 20 9.66 -7.61 1.08
C LEU A 20 10.99 -8.39 1.08
N SER A 21 11.94 -7.97 1.91
CA SER A 21 13.21 -8.69 2.09
C SER A 21 13.01 -10.08 2.69
N SER A 22 12.04 -10.23 3.60
CA SER A 22 11.69 -11.53 4.19
C SER A 22 11.00 -12.45 3.17
N MET A 23 10.09 -11.92 2.34
CA MET A 23 9.39 -12.68 1.29
C MET A 23 10.38 -13.28 0.28
N THR A 24 11.29 -12.45 -0.22
CA THR A 24 12.30 -12.83 -1.23
C THR A 24 13.37 -13.80 -0.71
N ARG A 25 13.60 -13.88 0.61
CA ARG A 25 14.54 -14.85 1.20
C ARG A 25 13.96 -16.26 1.30
N ARG A 26 12.64 -16.39 1.38
CA ARG A 26 11.95 -17.68 1.58
C ARG A 26 11.57 -18.37 0.27
N SER A 27 11.40 -17.61 -0.79
CA SER A 27 11.06 -18.09 -2.12
C SER A 27 11.73 -17.23 -3.19
N SER A 28 12.01 -17.81 -4.36
CA SER A 28 12.42 -17.05 -5.54
C SER A 28 11.30 -16.18 -6.11
N THR A 29 10.07 -16.37 -5.64
CA THR A 29 8.87 -15.59 -5.99
C THR A 29 8.43 -14.72 -4.80
N ILE A 30 7.75 -13.61 -5.09
CA ILE A 30 7.13 -12.79 -4.05
C ILE A 30 5.90 -13.52 -3.50
N ASP A 31 5.81 -13.62 -2.17
CA ASP A 31 4.63 -14.12 -1.48
C ASP A 31 3.50 -13.08 -1.56
N GLN A 32 2.51 -13.34 -2.42
CA GLN A 32 1.39 -12.43 -2.66
C GLN A 32 0.38 -12.40 -1.51
N ASP A 33 0.28 -13.43 -0.66
CA ASP A 33 -0.51 -13.38 0.59
C ASP A 33 0.08 -12.34 1.54
N ALA A 34 1.38 -12.41 1.76
CA ALA A 34 2.09 -11.45 2.61
C ALA A 34 2.05 -10.03 2.01
N LEU A 35 2.09 -9.90 0.67
CA LEU A 35 1.90 -8.62 -0.02
C LEU A 35 0.51 -8.04 0.20
N ARG A 36 -0.55 -8.87 0.12
CA ARG A 36 -1.94 -8.47 0.40
C ARG A 36 -2.11 -8.01 1.85
N GLN A 37 -1.45 -8.67 2.81
CA GLN A 37 -1.43 -8.20 4.20
C GLN A 37 -0.79 -6.81 4.32
N CYS A 38 0.35 -6.58 3.67
CA CYS A 38 1.01 -5.27 3.65
C CYS A 38 0.11 -4.18 3.04
N LEU A 39 -0.60 -4.49 1.95
CA LEU A 39 -1.57 -3.59 1.34
C LEU A 39 -2.70 -3.23 2.33
N GLY A 40 -3.26 -4.23 3.01
CA GLY A 40 -4.32 -4.03 4.00
C GLY A 40 -3.89 -3.17 5.20
N LEU A 41 -2.60 -3.12 5.53
CA LEU A 41 -2.06 -2.27 6.60
C LEU A 41 -1.91 -0.80 6.18
N SER A 42 -1.92 -0.48 4.88
CA SER A 42 -1.61 0.86 4.35
C SER A 42 -2.49 1.96 4.94
N SER A 43 -3.79 1.71 5.11
CA SER A 43 -4.75 2.70 5.65
C SER A 43 -4.54 2.95 7.15
N SER A 44 -4.13 1.91 7.89
CA SER A 44 -3.80 2.02 9.32
C SER A 44 -2.49 2.77 9.52
N TYR A 45 -1.46 2.44 8.76
CA TYR A 45 -0.18 3.16 8.81
C TYR A 45 -0.28 4.60 8.32
N LEU A 46 -1.22 4.92 7.41
CA LEU A 46 -1.49 6.31 7.05
C LEU A 46 -1.85 7.14 8.29
N VAL A 47 -2.70 6.60 9.17
CA VAL A 47 -3.08 7.26 10.42
C VAL A 47 -1.92 7.24 11.42
N SER A 48 -1.31 6.07 11.65
CA SER A 48 -0.27 5.92 12.67
C SER A 48 0.99 6.71 12.36
N ASP A 49 1.54 6.64 11.15
CA ASP A 49 2.77 7.36 10.80
C ASP A 49 2.53 8.87 10.92
N THR A 50 1.38 9.37 10.47
CA THR A 50 1.09 10.81 10.44
C THR A 50 0.75 11.39 11.82
N THR A 51 0.22 10.57 12.73
CA THR A 51 -0.02 10.97 14.13
C THR A 51 1.23 10.88 15.00
N MET A 52 2.04 9.84 14.82
CA MET A 52 3.22 9.57 15.64
C MET A 52 4.45 10.33 15.15
N ASN A 53 4.48 10.71 13.86
CA ASN A 53 5.54 11.49 13.25
C ASN A 53 4.96 12.58 12.32
N PRO A 54 4.52 13.73 12.87
CA PRO A 54 3.88 14.79 12.08
C PRO A 54 4.79 15.40 11.01
N THR A 55 6.12 15.32 11.17
CA THR A 55 7.09 15.93 10.26
C THR A 55 7.46 15.03 9.09
N GLY A 56 7.55 13.72 9.30
CA GLY A 56 8.04 12.77 8.28
C GLY A 56 7.12 11.58 8.00
N GLY A 57 6.05 11.39 8.79
CA GLY A 57 5.20 10.21 8.70
C GLY A 57 4.45 10.08 7.38
N ILE A 58 4.02 11.20 6.81
CA ILE A 58 3.38 11.16 5.48
C ILE A 58 4.37 10.75 4.39
N ILE A 59 5.64 11.15 4.53
CA ILE A 59 6.71 10.84 3.58
C ILE A 59 7.03 9.35 3.67
N SER A 60 7.26 8.80 4.87
CA SER A 60 7.50 7.37 5.07
C SER A 60 6.32 6.52 4.60
N TRP A 61 5.10 6.92 4.94
CA TRP A 61 3.91 6.24 4.47
C TRP A 61 3.82 6.23 2.93
N SER A 62 4.01 7.39 2.30
CA SER A 62 3.95 7.49 0.84
C SER A 62 5.03 6.65 0.15
N ALA A 63 6.25 6.59 0.71
CA ALA A 63 7.34 5.79 0.19
C ALA A 63 7.04 4.28 0.30
N GLY A 64 6.50 3.84 1.45
CA GLY A 64 6.06 2.45 1.64
C GLY A 64 4.96 2.04 0.65
N LEU A 65 3.95 2.88 0.46
CA LEU A 65 2.87 2.62 -0.49
C LEU A 65 3.39 2.57 -1.94
N ASN A 66 4.29 3.47 -2.33
CA ASN A 66 4.88 3.45 -3.68
C ASN A 66 5.68 2.17 -3.93
N ARG A 67 6.44 1.69 -2.94
CA ARG A 67 7.17 0.42 -3.05
C ARG A 67 6.25 -0.77 -3.27
N LEU A 68 5.11 -0.82 -2.57
CA LEU A 68 4.11 -1.87 -2.80
C LEU A 68 3.63 -1.85 -4.26
N VAL A 69 3.34 -0.67 -4.81
CA VAL A 69 2.91 -0.52 -6.20
C VAL A 69 4.01 -0.86 -7.19
N ASP A 70 5.27 -0.52 -6.91
CA ASP A 70 6.41 -0.94 -7.74
C ASP A 70 6.51 -2.47 -7.83
N VAL A 71 6.26 -3.19 -6.72
CA VAL A 71 6.21 -4.66 -6.69
C VAL A 71 5.04 -5.19 -7.51
N LEU A 72 3.84 -4.60 -7.38
CA LEU A 72 2.67 -4.92 -8.21
C LEU A 72 3.00 -4.77 -9.71
N THR A 73 3.59 -3.65 -10.11
CA THR A 73 4.00 -3.40 -11.50
C THR A 73 5.03 -4.43 -11.97
N ALA A 74 6.01 -4.77 -11.12
CA ALA A 74 7.02 -5.78 -11.46
C ALA A 74 6.39 -7.18 -11.65
N LEU A 75 5.48 -7.59 -10.77
CA LEU A 75 4.75 -8.86 -10.90
C LEU A 75 3.89 -8.88 -12.17
N HIS A 76 3.21 -7.77 -12.48
CA HIS A 76 2.40 -7.64 -13.70
C HIS A 76 3.26 -7.82 -14.95
N SER A 77 4.42 -7.16 -15.01
CA SER A 77 5.35 -7.26 -16.15
C SER A 77 5.89 -8.68 -16.38
N ARG A 78 5.88 -9.52 -15.35
CA ARG A 78 6.29 -10.94 -15.40
C ARG A 78 5.14 -11.90 -15.70
N GLY A 79 3.90 -11.41 -15.74
CA GLY A 79 2.70 -12.25 -15.82
C GLY A 79 2.45 -13.07 -14.55
N GLU A 80 3.02 -12.66 -13.42
CA GLU A 80 2.93 -13.35 -12.12
C GLU A 80 1.88 -12.71 -11.19
N LEU A 81 1.35 -11.53 -11.55
CA LEU A 81 0.42 -10.81 -10.69
C LEU A 81 -0.96 -11.49 -10.64
N GLU A 82 -1.42 -11.76 -9.43
CA GLU A 82 -2.72 -12.37 -9.18
C GLU A 82 -3.84 -11.32 -9.11
N LEU A 83 -5.03 -11.69 -9.59
CA LEU A 83 -6.24 -10.87 -9.50
C LEU A 83 -6.56 -10.48 -8.05
N GLU A 84 -6.42 -11.42 -7.11
CA GLU A 84 -6.67 -11.15 -5.68
C GLU A 84 -5.77 -10.04 -5.14
N THR A 85 -4.53 -9.96 -5.61
CA THR A 85 -3.56 -8.92 -5.24
C THR A 85 -3.96 -7.57 -5.83
N VAL A 86 -4.44 -7.53 -7.08
CA VAL A 86 -5.00 -6.32 -7.71
C VAL A 86 -6.23 -5.84 -6.93
N ASN A 87 -7.13 -6.75 -6.54
CA ASN A 87 -8.31 -6.43 -5.73
C ASN A 87 -7.93 -5.85 -4.36
N ALA A 88 -6.94 -6.45 -3.69
CA ALA A 88 -6.44 -5.95 -2.42
C ALA A 88 -5.82 -4.54 -2.56
N ALA A 89 -5.08 -4.29 -3.64
CA ALA A 89 -4.50 -2.99 -3.91
C ALA A 89 -5.56 -1.92 -4.19
N SER A 90 -6.58 -2.24 -5.00
CA SER A 90 -7.72 -1.35 -5.27
C SER A 90 -8.47 -1.02 -3.98
N LYS A 91 -8.76 -2.02 -3.16
CA LYS A 91 -9.41 -1.85 -1.85
C LYS A 91 -8.58 -0.96 -0.92
N ALA A 92 -7.29 -1.25 -0.76
CA ALA A 92 -6.38 -0.46 0.07
C ALA A 92 -6.31 1.00 -0.38
N CYS A 93 -6.30 1.24 -1.70
CA CYS A 93 -6.32 2.58 -2.27
C CYS A 93 -7.61 3.34 -1.91
N SER A 94 -8.77 2.67 -1.98
CA SER A 94 -10.06 3.26 -1.57
C SER A 94 -10.12 3.59 -0.08
N GLU A 95 -9.63 2.68 0.76
CA GLU A 95 -9.57 2.91 2.21
C GLU A 95 -8.63 4.07 2.55
N CYS A 96 -7.44 4.12 1.93
CA CYS A 96 -6.49 5.23 2.11
C CYS A 96 -7.09 6.57 1.63
N TRP A 97 -7.82 6.57 0.50
CA TRP A 97 -8.52 7.76 0.00
C TRP A 97 -9.54 8.28 1.01
N THR A 98 -10.32 7.37 1.59
CA THR A 98 -11.36 7.67 2.59
C THR A 98 -10.73 8.23 3.87
N VAL A 99 -9.68 7.58 4.38
CA VAL A 99 -8.93 8.02 5.57
C VAL A 99 -8.31 9.41 5.35
N ALA A 100 -7.58 9.60 4.24
CA ALA A 100 -7.01 10.90 3.89
C ALA A 100 -8.09 11.98 3.67
N GLY A 101 -9.32 11.57 3.34
CA GLY A 101 -10.50 12.43 3.21
C GLY A 101 -11.07 12.93 4.52
N ASN A 102 -11.06 12.09 5.55
CA ASN A 102 -11.74 12.34 6.81
C ASN A 102 -10.84 12.98 7.88
N TRP A 103 -9.54 13.10 7.62
CA TRP A 103 -8.55 13.58 8.58
C TRP A 103 -7.90 14.90 8.14
N THR A 104 -7.99 15.90 9.02
CA THR A 104 -7.42 17.23 8.77
C THR A 104 -5.89 17.16 8.71
N GLY A 105 -5.29 17.73 7.67
CA GLY A 105 -3.83 17.74 7.48
C GLY A 105 -3.28 16.62 6.58
N LEU A 106 -4.10 15.68 6.10
CA LEU A 106 -3.67 14.60 5.19
C LEU A 106 -3.84 14.92 3.69
N GLY A 107 -3.79 16.19 3.32
CA GLY A 107 -3.94 16.62 1.91
C GLY A 107 -2.89 15.98 0.99
N GLU A 108 -1.64 15.89 1.44
CA GLU A 108 -0.55 15.23 0.70
C GLU A 108 -0.74 13.70 0.58
N GLY A 109 -1.46 13.11 1.54
CA GLY A 109 -1.90 11.71 1.49
C GLY A 109 -2.81 11.48 0.29
N LYS A 110 -3.81 12.35 0.07
CA LYS A 110 -4.71 12.24 -1.09
C LYS A 110 -3.96 12.29 -2.41
N GLU A 111 -3.01 13.20 -2.56
CA GLU A 111 -2.23 13.31 -3.80
C GLU A 111 -1.39 12.05 -4.05
N SER A 112 -0.84 11.46 -2.98
CA SER A 112 -0.12 10.18 -3.07
C SER A 112 -1.05 9.03 -3.45
N VAL A 113 -2.25 8.94 -2.85
CA VAL A 113 -3.26 7.94 -3.23
C VAL A 113 -3.69 8.10 -4.69
N LYS A 114 -3.90 9.34 -5.19
CA LYS A 114 -4.24 9.57 -6.60
C LYS A 114 -3.17 9.04 -7.55
N ARG A 115 -1.90 9.34 -7.27
CA ARG A 115 -0.78 8.85 -8.09
C ARG A 115 -0.75 7.32 -8.13
N VAL A 116 -0.97 6.68 -6.99
CA VAL A 116 -1.08 5.22 -6.91
C VAL A 116 -2.28 4.70 -7.69
N ALA A 117 -3.45 5.32 -7.57
CA ALA A 117 -4.66 4.92 -8.31
C ALA A 117 -4.45 4.98 -9.83
N VAL A 118 -3.74 6.00 -10.34
CA VAL A 118 -3.38 6.09 -11.76
C VAL A 118 -2.51 4.91 -12.16
N ARG A 119 -1.48 4.58 -11.37
CA ARG A 119 -0.60 3.43 -11.64
C ARG A 119 -1.33 2.09 -11.57
N LEU A 120 -2.25 1.93 -10.62
CA LEU A 120 -3.08 0.72 -10.53
C LEU A 120 -3.99 0.58 -11.77
N LYS A 121 -4.49 1.68 -12.31
CA LYS A 121 -5.29 1.68 -13.55
C LYS A 121 -4.49 1.20 -14.75
N GLU A 122 -3.17 1.45 -14.79
CA GLU A 122 -2.28 0.95 -15.86
C GLU A 122 -2.06 -0.57 -15.78
N LEU A 123 -2.41 -1.22 -14.66
CA LEU A 123 -2.37 -2.67 -14.55
C LEU A 123 -3.63 -3.34 -15.13
N LEU A 124 -4.71 -2.58 -15.33
CA LEU A 124 -6.00 -3.11 -15.76
C LEU A 124 -6.05 -3.31 -17.28
N ASP A 125 -6.99 -4.14 -17.72
CA ASP A 125 -7.32 -4.31 -19.13
C ASP A 125 -7.81 -2.97 -19.73
N GLU A 126 -7.90 -2.88 -21.06
CA GLU A 126 -8.25 -1.64 -21.79
C GLU A 126 -9.57 -0.97 -21.33
N ASN A 127 -10.48 -1.75 -20.77
CA ASN A 127 -11.75 -1.25 -20.22
C ASN A 127 -11.61 -0.54 -18.86
N GLY A 128 -10.44 -0.63 -18.22
CA GLY A 128 -10.12 -0.05 -16.91
C GLY A 128 -10.94 -0.61 -15.74
N ARG A 129 -11.54 -1.79 -15.89
CA ARG A 129 -12.46 -2.43 -14.93
C ARG A 129 -12.21 -3.92 -14.72
N THR A 130 -11.46 -4.54 -15.61
CA THR A 130 -11.08 -5.95 -15.51
C THR A 130 -9.57 -6.12 -15.47
N PHE A 131 -9.13 -7.25 -14.97
CA PHE A 131 -7.75 -7.70 -14.98
C PHE A 131 -7.74 -9.16 -15.43
N GLY A 132 -7.13 -9.45 -16.60
CA GLY A 132 -7.18 -10.79 -17.17
C GLY A 132 -8.61 -11.24 -17.52
N GLY A 133 -9.50 -10.30 -17.84
CA GLY A 133 -10.91 -10.55 -18.15
C GLY A 133 -11.84 -10.69 -16.94
N GLU A 134 -11.31 -10.72 -15.72
CA GLU A 134 -12.11 -10.79 -14.49
C GLU A 134 -12.32 -9.40 -13.87
N ARG A 135 -13.48 -9.18 -13.23
CA ARG A 135 -13.80 -7.88 -12.62
C ARG A 135 -12.91 -7.59 -11.43
N VAL A 136 -12.30 -6.40 -11.45
CA VAL A 136 -11.56 -5.87 -10.30
C VAL A 136 -12.52 -5.18 -9.33
N TYR A 137 -12.18 -5.21 -8.05
CA TYR A 137 -12.85 -4.45 -7.01
C TYR A 137 -12.89 -2.97 -7.40
N VAL A 138 -14.10 -2.42 -7.52
CA VAL A 138 -14.34 -0.99 -7.70
C VAL A 138 -15.14 -0.53 -6.48
N PRO A 139 -14.64 0.45 -5.70
CA PRO A 139 -15.37 1.02 -4.57
C PRO A 139 -16.60 1.84 -4.99
#